data_AF-A0A8H6H7A3-F1
#
_entry.id   AF-A0A8H6H7A3-F1
#
_cell.length_a   1.000
_cell.length_b   1.000
_cell.length_c   1.000
_cell.angle_alpha   90.00
_cell.angle_beta   90.00
_cell.angle_gamma   90.00
#
_symmetry.space_group_name_H-M   'P 1'
#
loop_
_entity.id
_entity.type
_entity.pdbx_description
1 polymer ?
#
loop_
_entity_poly.entity_id
_entity_poly.type
_entity_poly.pdbx_seq_one_letter_code
_entity_poly.pdbx_strand_id
1 'polypeptide(L)'
;EGAAGGGKRRAEGDPETPEDSGMGKRARKMARALPDWINPAHEHLLGRSKSEEWIKLTQLWLRFETAVSSMGGAGIGNLPAAFRPIELSNWMKSRQYVAPPDIEDVPAFAKAWRDWWTAMLEGGKGKKGAVKGEKVDIRVIKRAGPTGIVVALIGLGWW
;
A
#
# COMPACT_ATOMS: atom_id res chain seq x y z
N GLU A 1 25.86 -69.73 -51.39
CA GLU A 1 27.17 -69.49 -50.76
C GLU A 1 27.09 -68.13 -50.08
N GLY A 2 27.09 -68.05 -48.74
CA GLY A 2 28.27 -68.18 -47.88
C GLY A 2 28.80 -66.75 -47.63
N ALA A 3 28.43 -66.04 -46.57
CA ALA A 3 28.75 -66.17 -45.14
C ALA A 3 29.69 -65.03 -44.69
N ALA A 4 29.42 -64.53 -43.47
CA ALA A 4 30.25 -63.69 -42.59
C ALA A 4 30.48 -62.21 -43.01
N GLY A 5 30.46 -61.22 -42.12
CA GLY A 5 30.30 -61.21 -40.66
C GLY A 5 30.90 -59.92 -40.07
N GLY A 6 30.29 -59.45 -38.97
CA GLY A 6 30.97 -58.74 -37.88
C GLY A 6 31.16 -57.22 -38.01
N GLY A 7 30.70 -56.48 -36.99
CA GLY A 7 31.28 -55.16 -36.70
C GLY A 7 30.40 -54.17 -35.93
N LYS A 8 30.27 -54.38 -34.62
CA LYS A 8 29.78 -53.39 -33.62
C LYS A 8 30.23 -51.95 -33.92
N ARG A 9 29.29 -51.01 -33.93
CA ARG A 9 29.49 -49.69 -33.30
C ARG A 9 28.23 -49.30 -32.54
N ARG A 10 28.40 -49.14 -31.24
CA ARG A 10 27.44 -48.48 -30.33
C ARG A 10 27.25 -47.05 -30.85
N ALA A 11 26.02 -46.66 -31.17
CA ALA A 11 25.64 -45.26 -31.08
C ALA A 11 25.18 -45.06 -29.63
N GLU A 12 25.96 -44.28 -28.89
CA GLU A 12 25.63 -43.73 -27.58
C GLU A 12 24.20 -43.19 -27.60
N GLY A 13 23.43 -43.57 -26.57
CA GLY A 13 22.23 -42.84 -26.23
C GLY A 13 22.63 -41.47 -25.69
N ASP A 14 22.08 -40.43 -26.31
CA ASP A 14 21.46 -39.34 -25.55
C ASP A 14 20.50 -39.98 -24.52
N PRO A 15 20.37 -39.48 -23.28
CA PRO A 15 20.15 -38.06 -23.03
C PRO A 15 20.62 -37.55 -21.64
N GLU A 16 21.49 -36.56 -21.55
CA GLU A 16 21.63 -35.79 -20.30
C GLU A 16 21.75 -34.29 -20.60
N THR A 17 20.59 -33.67 -20.83
CA THR A 17 20.43 -32.25 -20.50
C THR A 17 20.31 -32.15 -18.99
N PRO A 18 21.21 -31.44 -18.28
CA PRO A 18 21.00 -31.16 -16.87
C PRO A 18 19.83 -30.20 -16.76
N GLU A 19 18.74 -30.76 -16.26
CA GLU A 19 17.58 -30.14 -15.67
C GLU A 19 17.88 -28.78 -15.00
N ASP A 20 17.53 -27.70 -15.70
CA ASP A 20 17.30 -26.36 -15.13
C ASP A 20 15.97 -26.38 -14.33
N SER A 21 15.94 -27.20 -13.28
CA SER A 21 14.74 -27.50 -12.50
C SER A 21 14.63 -26.58 -11.29
N GLY A 22 13.95 -25.45 -11.51
CA GLY A 22 12.85 -25.04 -10.62
C GLY A 22 13.18 -24.31 -9.31
N MET A 23 14.44 -24.16 -8.89
CA MET A 23 14.77 -23.39 -7.68
C MET A 23 14.70 -21.86 -7.88
N GLY A 24 15.00 -21.36 -9.08
CA GLY A 24 14.99 -19.92 -9.37
C GLY A 24 13.59 -19.27 -9.33
N LYS A 25 12.53 -20.02 -9.60
CA LYS A 25 11.14 -19.50 -9.58
C LYS A 25 10.58 -19.37 -8.15
N ARG A 26 11.06 -20.17 -7.19
CA ARG A 26 10.66 -20.08 -5.78
C ARG A 26 11.39 -18.96 -5.05
N ALA A 27 12.68 -18.75 -5.34
CA ALA A 27 13.43 -17.63 -4.79
C ALA A 27 12.90 -16.26 -5.27
N ARG A 28 12.41 -16.17 -6.52
CA ARG A 28 11.76 -14.96 -7.04
C ARG A 28 10.36 -14.69 -6.48
N LYS A 29 9.75 -15.61 -5.71
CA LYS A 29 8.44 -15.38 -5.08
C LYS A 29 8.50 -14.49 -3.82
N MET A 30 9.70 -14.14 -3.33
CA MET A 30 9.87 -13.46 -2.03
C MET A 30 10.47 -12.04 -2.11
N ALA A 31 10.74 -11.50 -3.29
CA ALA A 31 10.69 -10.05 -3.47
C ALA A 31 9.26 -9.72 -3.87
N ARG A 32 8.33 -9.74 -2.89
CA ARG A 32 6.96 -9.27 -3.15
C ARG A 32 7.09 -7.82 -3.62
N ALA A 33 6.91 -7.61 -4.91
CA ALA A 33 6.79 -6.28 -5.47
C ALA A 33 5.77 -5.51 -4.64
N LEU A 34 6.10 -4.27 -4.29
CA LEU A 34 5.17 -3.41 -3.58
C LEU A 34 3.88 -3.30 -4.40
N PRO A 35 2.70 -3.29 -3.77
CA PRO A 35 1.45 -3.01 -4.48
C PRO A 35 1.55 -1.76 -5.35
N ASP A 36 1.04 -1.84 -6.58
CA ASP A 36 1.21 -0.83 -7.64
C ASP A 36 0.68 0.57 -7.26
N TRP A 37 -0.19 0.66 -6.25
CA TRP A 37 -0.77 1.91 -5.76
C TRP A 37 0.15 2.69 -4.80
N ILE A 38 1.15 2.02 -4.19
CA ILE A 38 2.00 2.64 -3.15
C ILE A 38 2.88 3.74 -3.74
N ASN A 39 3.53 3.48 -4.88
CA ASN A 39 4.44 4.46 -5.48
C ASN A 39 3.70 5.72 -5.94
N PRO A 40 2.58 5.65 -6.69
CA PRO A 40 1.79 6.82 -7.03
C PRO A 40 1.29 7.61 -5.82
N ALA A 41 0.87 6.91 -4.75
CA ALA A 41 0.45 7.56 -3.52
C ALA A 41 1.61 8.27 -2.81
N HIS A 42 2.79 7.65 -2.78
CA HIS A 42 3.98 8.25 -2.19
C HIS A 42 4.43 9.51 -2.94
N GLU A 43 4.47 9.45 -4.27
CA GLU A 43 4.81 10.60 -5.12
C GLU A 43 3.81 11.74 -4.93
N HIS A 44 2.51 11.43 -4.89
CA HIS A 44 1.48 12.41 -4.60
C HIS A 44 1.70 13.11 -3.26
N LEU A 45 1.99 12.34 -2.21
CA LEU A 45 2.21 12.88 -0.87
C LEU A 45 3.48 13.74 -0.81
N LEU A 46 4.59 13.30 -1.41
CA LEU A 46 5.83 14.10 -1.48
C LEU A 46 5.63 15.43 -2.21
N GLY A 47 4.72 15.48 -3.19
CA GLY A 47 4.38 16.71 -3.91
C GLY A 47 3.62 17.76 -3.10
N ARG A 48 3.10 17.42 -1.89
CA ARG A 48 2.22 18.34 -1.13
C ARG A 48 2.93 19.37 -0.29
N SER A 49 4.07 19.02 0.30
CA SER A 49 4.81 19.94 1.15
C SER A 49 6.29 19.58 1.15
N LYS A 50 7.12 20.63 1.27
CA LYS A 50 8.58 20.53 1.40
C LYS A 50 9.04 20.57 2.87
N SER A 51 8.12 20.66 3.83
CA SER A 51 8.49 20.69 5.25
C SER A 51 9.09 19.34 5.67
N GLU A 52 10.11 19.39 6.53
CA GLU A 52 10.83 18.19 6.97
C GLU A 52 9.92 17.23 7.73
N GLU A 53 8.97 17.75 8.52
CA GLU A 53 7.99 16.97 9.26
C GLU A 53 7.07 16.19 8.32
N TRP A 54 6.66 16.83 7.22
CA TRP A 54 5.82 16.19 6.21
C TRP A 54 6.58 15.08 5.48
N ILE A 55 7.79 15.38 5.00
CA ILE A 55 8.66 14.38 4.34
C ILE A 55 8.92 13.20 5.28
N LYS A 56 9.18 13.45 6.56
CA LYS A 56 9.35 12.40 7.56
C LYS A 56 8.08 11.58 7.75
N LEU A 57 6.90 12.22 7.79
CA LEU A 57 5.61 11.54 7.89
C LEU A 57 5.35 10.62 6.70
N THR A 58 5.58 11.08 5.47
CA THR A 58 5.37 10.27 4.25
C THR A 58 6.34 9.09 4.18
N GLN A 59 7.58 9.26 4.60
CA GLN A 59 8.56 8.17 4.71
C GLN A 59 8.16 7.14 5.77
N LEU A 60 7.67 7.58 6.94
CA LEU A 60 7.18 6.68 7.98
C LEU A 60 5.97 5.88 7.50
N TRP A 61 5.06 6.53 6.78
CA TRP A 61 3.93 5.86 6.14
C TRP A 61 4.38 4.80 5.12
N LEU A 62 5.30 5.13 4.22
CA LEU A 62 5.81 4.18 3.22
C LEU A 62 6.45 2.94 3.88
N ARG A 63 7.23 3.15 4.94
CA ARG A 63 7.80 2.06 5.75
C ARG A 63 6.73 1.18 6.39
N PHE A 64 5.68 1.80 6.92
CA PHE A 64 4.53 1.09 7.49
C PHE A 64 3.82 0.21 6.44
N GLU A 65 3.50 0.75 5.26
CA GLU A 65 2.84 -0.01 4.19
C GLU A 65 3.72 -1.14 3.64
N THR A 66 5.02 -0.89 3.50
CA THR A 66 5.99 -1.89 3.06
C THR A 66 6.09 -3.05 4.05
N ALA A 67 6.14 -2.74 5.35
CA ALA A 67 6.18 -3.75 6.40
C ALA A 67 4.88 -4.58 6.45
N VAL A 68 3.70 -3.96 6.30
CA VAL A 68 2.43 -4.70 6.27
C VAL A 68 2.31 -5.57 5.02
N SER A 69 2.76 -5.07 3.86
CA SER A 69 2.75 -5.82 2.60
C SER A 69 3.67 -7.05 2.62
N SER A 70 4.83 -6.94 3.29
CA SER A 70 5.76 -8.06 3.45
C SER A 70 5.25 -9.12 4.43
N MET A 71 4.51 -8.72 5.47
CA MET A 71 3.89 -9.62 6.47
C MET A 71 2.60 -10.32 6.01
N GLY A 72 2.34 -10.41 4.70
CA GLY A 72 1.14 -11.11 4.21
C GLY A 72 -0.13 -10.26 4.15
N GLY A 73 -0.06 -8.95 4.45
CA GLY A 73 -1.23 -8.06 4.44
C GLY A 73 -2.07 -8.08 5.72
N ALA A 74 -1.57 -8.68 6.80
CA ALA A 74 -2.19 -8.60 8.11
C ALA A 74 -2.23 -7.12 8.58
N GLY A 75 -3.42 -6.52 8.63
CA GLY A 75 -3.61 -5.10 8.95
C GLY A 75 -4.08 -4.23 7.78
N ILE A 76 -4.28 -4.80 6.58
CA ILE A 76 -5.02 -4.13 5.51
C ILE A 76 -6.46 -3.92 5.95
N GLY A 77 -6.99 -2.73 5.73
CA GLY A 77 -8.38 -2.43 6.05
C GLY A 77 -8.80 -1.02 5.65
N ASN A 78 -10.09 -0.76 5.82
CA ASN A 78 -10.67 0.53 5.48
C ASN A 78 -10.69 1.43 6.73
N LEU A 79 -10.37 2.71 6.55
CA LEU A 79 -10.74 3.71 7.53
C LEU A 79 -12.28 3.85 7.61
N PRO A 80 -12.82 4.26 8.78
CA PRO A 80 -14.22 4.60 8.92
C PRO A 80 -14.72 5.56 7.83
N ALA A 81 -15.89 5.25 7.27
CA ALA A 81 -16.56 6.09 6.27
C ALA A 81 -17.50 7.13 6.90
N ALA A 82 -17.93 6.92 8.14
CA ALA A 82 -18.78 7.86 8.86
C ALA A 82 -18.08 9.21 9.00
N PHE A 83 -18.81 10.29 8.71
CA PHE A 83 -18.34 11.68 8.77
C PHE A 83 -17.17 12.03 7.84
N ARG A 84 -16.78 11.15 6.91
CA ARG A 84 -15.71 11.44 5.95
C ARG A 84 -16.12 12.62 5.05
N PRO A 85 -15.22 13.59 4.78
CA PRO A 85 -15.47 14.64 3.80
C PRO A 85 -15.91 14.07 2.44
N ILE A 86 -16.83 14.76 1.78
CA ILE A 86 -17.42 14.27 0.53
C ILE A 86 -16.41 14.27 -0.61
N GLU A 87 -15.50 15.23 -0.61
CA GLU A 87 -14.38 15.38 -1.54
C GLU A 87 -13.47 14.16 -1.45
N LEU A 88 -13.16 13.73 -0.23
CA LEU A 88 -12.33 12.55 0.01
C LEU A 88 -13.07 11.27 -0.41
N SER A 89 -14.37 11.19 -0.13
CA SER A 89 -15.23 10.07 -0.56
C SER A 89 -15.33 9.97 -2.08
N ASN A 90 -15.40 11.10 -2.78
CA ASN A 90 -15.43 11.16 -4.24
C ASN A 90 -14.07 10.82 -4.85
N TRP A 91 -12.98 11.38 -4.31
CA TRP A 91 -11.62 11.05 -4.72
C TRP A 91 -11.33 9.55 -4.57
N MET A 92 -11.80 8.90 -3.50
CA MET A 92 -11.60 7.46 -3.31
C MET A 92 -12.24 6.57 -4.39
N LYS A 93 -13.24 7.07 -5.14
CA LYS A 93 -13.85 6.33 -6.25
C LYS A 93 -12.91 6.27 -7.45
N SER A 94 -12.17 7.35 -7.73
CA SER A 94 -11.26 7.45 -8.87
C SER A 94 -9.81 7.14 -8.51
N ARG A 95 -9.40 7.39 -7.26
CA ARG A 95 -8.02 7.32 -6.73
C ARG A 95 -7.00 7.96 -7.67
N GLN A 96 -7.37 9.07 -8.30
CA GLN A 96 -6.47 9.79 -9.18
C GLN A 96 -5.41 10.50 -8.32
N TYR A 97 -4.20 9.95 -8.33
CA TYR A 97 -3.04 10.52 -7.64
C TYR A 97 -2.40 11.66 -8.42
N VAL A 98 -2.67 11.78 -9.72
CA VAL A 98 -2.08 12.82 -10.58
C VAL A 98 -2.79 14.17 -10.41
N ALA A 99 -4.12 14.16 -10.32
CA ALA A 99 -4.93 15.36 -10.17
C ALA A 99 -5.72 15.28 -8.84
N PRO A 100 -5.35 16.05 -7.79
CA PRO A 100 -6.21 16.16 -6.62
C PRO A 100 -7.58 16.73 -7.01
N PRO A 101 -8.64 16.45 -6.24
CA PRO A 101 -9.91 17.13 -6.43
C PRO A 101 -9.73 18.64 -6.18
N ASP A 102 -10.45 19.45 -6.95
CA ASP A 102 -10.55 20.87 -6.68
C ASP A 102 -11.44 21.08 -5.45
N ILE A 103 -10.95 21.83 -4.47
CA ILE A 103 -11.65 22.08 -3.21
C ILE A 103 -12.16 23.51 -3.24
N GLU A 104 -13.46 23.66 -3.49
CA GLU A 104 -14.11 24.97 -3.59
C GLU A 104 -14.06 25.75 -2.27
N ASP A 105 -14.26 25.07 -1.14
CA ASP A 105 -14.25 25.66 0.21
C ASP A 105 -13.23 24.96 1.12
N VAL A 106 -11.99 25.44 1.06
CA VAL A 106 -10.87 24.93 1.86
C VAL A 106 -11.15 25.00 3.37
N PRO A 107 -11.65 26.11 3.94
CA PRO A 107 -12.03 26.17 5.36
C PRO A 107 -13.06 25.13 5.78
N ALA A 108 -14.12 24.93 4.98
CA ALA A 108 -15.14 23.93 5.26
C ALA A 108 -14.57 22.51 5.18
N PHE A 109 -13.74 22.23 4.17
CA PHE A 109 -13.05 20.96 4.04
C PHE A 109 -12.13 20.68 5.23
N ALA A 110 -11.28 21.63 5.62
CA ALA A 110 -10.37 21.51 6.75
C ALA A 110 -11.12 21.27 8.07
N LYS A 111 -12.30 21.88 8.24
CA LYS A 111 -13.17 21.61 9.39
C LYS A 111 -13.74 20.19 9.34
N ALA A 112 -14.32 19.78 8.21
CA ALA A 112 -14.91 18.45 8.05
C ALA A 112 -13.85 17.34 8.20
N TRP A 113 -12.64 17.56 7.67
CA TRP A 113 -11.52 16.65 7.80
C TRP A 113 -11.10 16.49 9.25
N ARG A 114 -10.98 17.59 10.01
CA ARG A 114 -10.67 17.54 11.45
C ARG A 114 -11.75 16.83 12.24
N ASP A 115 -13.02 17.14 11.99
CA ASP A 115 -14.15 16.48 12.66
C ASP A 115 -14.13 14.96 12.39
N TRP A 116 -13.86 14.55 11.16
CA TRP A 116 -13.69 13.14 10.79
C TRP A 116 -12.49 12.48 11.49
N TRP A 117 -11.33 13.14 11.49
CA TRP A 117 -10.12 12.64 12.12
C TRP A 117 -10.32 12.44 13.63
N THR A 118 -10.87 13.45 14.31
CA THR A 118 -11.18 13.38 15.74
C THR A 118 -12.21 12.29 16.04
N ALA A 119 -13.27 12.16 15.23
CA ALA A 119 -14.25 11.09 15.41
C ALA A 119 -13.64 9.69 15.29
N MET A 120 -12.64 9.49 14.43
CA MET A 120 -11.91 8.21 14.34
C MET A 120 -11.10 7.91 15.60
N LEU A 121 -10.47 8.93 16.19
CA LEU A 121 -9.66 8.78 17.40
C LEU A 121 -10.50 8.60 18.67
N GLU A 122 -11.68 9.21 18.73
CA GLU A 122 -12.64 9.11 19.85
C GLU A 122 -13.52 7.84 19.77
N GLY A 123 -13.26 6.95 18.81
CA GLY A 123 -14.04 5.72 18.61
C GLY A 123 -15.50 6.00 18.22
N GLY A 124 -15.76 7.09 17.50
CA GLY A 124 -17.09 7.52 17.08
C GLY A 124 -17.98 8.05 18.22
N LYS A 125 -17.47 8.13 19.45
CA LYS A 125 -18.17 8.79 20.55
C LYS A 125 -17.89 10.28 20.41
N GLY A 126 -18.81 11.04 19.82
CA GLY A 126 -18.69 12.48 19.56
C GLY A 126 -18.55 13.37 20.80
N LYS A 127 -17.62 13.05 21.69
CA LYS A 127 -17.23 13.87 22.84
C LYS A 127 -16.16 14.83 22.35
N LYS A 128 -16.61 15.98 21.83
CA LYS A 128 -15.76 17.16 21.59
C LYS A 128 -14.78 17.35 22.77
N GLY A 129 -13.53 16.91 22.64
CA GLY A 129 -12.50 17.22 23.62
C GLY A 129 -11.45 16.18 23.97
N ALA A 130 -11.24 15.10 23.21
CA ALA A 130 -10.15 14.17 23.55
C ALA A 130 -8.79 14.61 22.98
N VAL A 131 -8.22 15.70 23.48
CA VAL A 131 -6.77 15.97 23.33
C VAL A 131 -6.19 16.50 24.64
N LYS A 132 -6.13 15.64 25.67
CA LYS A 132 -5.03 15.61 26.65
C LYS A 132 -5.16 14.40 27.58
N GLY A 133 -4.23 13.46 27.47
CA GLY A 133 -3.96 12.45 28.51
C GLY A 133 -4.69 11.10 28.40
N GLU A 134 -5.71 10.97 27.55
CA GLU A 134 -6.39 9.68 27.35
C GLU A 134 -5.65 8.83 26.29
N LYS A 135 -5.49 7.52 26.54
CA LYS A 135 -4.86 6.59 25.58
C LYS A 135 -5.76 6.49 24.35
N VAL A 136 -5.48 7.31 23.34
CA VAL A 136 -6.14 7.26 22.04
C VAL A 136 -5.98 5.85 21.45
N ASP A 137 -7.09 5.20 21.12
CA ASP A 137 -7.03 3.87 20.51
C ASP A 137 -6.63 3.97 19.04
N ILE A 138 -5.33 3.97 18.80
CA ILE A 138 -4.77 4.07 17.44
C ILE A 138 -5.04 2.82 16.58
N ARG A 139 -5.66 1.77 17.11
CA ARG A 139 -5.99 0.55 16.35
C ARG A 139 -6.93 0.83 15.18
N VAL A 140 -7.78 1.85 15.30
CA VAL A 140 -8.72 2.24 14.24
C VAL A 140 -7.99 2.85 13.05
N ILE A 141 -6.92 3.63 13.31
CA ILE A 141 -6.15 4.32 12.27
C ILE A 141 -4.98 3.49 11.73
N LYS A 142 -4.53 2.46 12.45
CA LYS A 142 -3.46 1.54 12.03
C LYS A 142 -3.95 0.53 10.98
N ARG A 143 -4.48 1.04 9.87
CA ARG A 143 -4.96 0.28 8.72
C ARG A 143 -4.08 0.58 7.51
N ALA A 144 -3.52 -0.46 6.93
CA ALA A 144 -2.75 -0.41 5.70
C ALA A 144 -3.66 -0.53 4.48
N GLY A 145 -3.10 -0.30 3.29
CA GLY A 145 -3.80 -0.47 2.03
C GLY A 145 -4.32 0.85 1.43
N PRO A 146 -4.90 0.77 0.21
CA PRO A 146 -5.30 1.93 -0.59
C PRO A 146 -6.48 2.72 0.00
N THR A 147 -7.11 2.17 1.04
CA THR A 147 -8.25 2.73 1.78
C THR A 147 -7.94 2.91 3.26
N GLY A 148 -6.69 2.66 3.65
CA GLY A 148 -6.18 2.78 5.01
C GLY A 148 -5.73 4.21 5.34
N ILE A 149 -4.70 4.32 6.19
CA ILE A 149 -4.18 5.59 6.70
C ILE A 149 -3.74 6.56 5.59
N VAL A 150 -3.35 6.04 4.42
CA VAL A 150 -2.99 6.85 3.24
C VAL A 150 -4.09 7.83 2.85
N VAL A 151 -5.37 7.45 3.01
CA VAL A 151 -6.51 8.30 2.70
C VAL A 151 -6.55 9.53 3.60
N ALA A 152 -6.24 9.35 4.88
CA ALA A 152 -6.18 10.48 5.80
C ALA A 152 -5.00 11.41 5.45
N LEU A 153 -3.83 10.86 5.13
CA LEU A 153 -2.67 11.65 4.71
C LEU A 153 -2.92 12.44 3.43
N ILE A 154 -3.58 11.83 2.45
CA ILE A 154 -3.92 12.50 1.19
C ILE A 154 -4.87 13.66 1.45
N GLY A 155 -5.94 13.43 2.22
CA GLY A 155 -6.86 14.51 2.59
C GLY A 155 -6.18 15.62 3.42
N LEU A 156 -5.23 15.27 4.29
CA LEU A 156 -4.46 16.24 5.05
C LEU A 156 -3.57 17.11 4.15
N GLY A 157 -3.04 16.54 3.06
CA GLY A 157 -2.21 17.27 2.12
C GLY A 157 -2.96 18.19 1.15
N TRP A 158 -4.29 18.33 1.28
CA TRP A 158 -5.08 19.21 0.41
C TRP A 158 -5.31 20.61 0.98
N TRP A 159 -4.91 20.90 2.22
CA TRP A 159 -5.09 22.21 2.87
C TRP A 159 -3.95 22.56 3.82
#